data_AF-A0A8J6UFH3-F1
#
_entry.id   AF-A0A8J6UFH3-F1
#
_cell.length_a   1.000
_cell.length_b   1.000
_cell.length_c   1.000
_cell.angle_alpha   90.00
_cell.angle_beta   90.00
_cell.angle_gamma   90.00
#
_symmetry.space_group_name_H-M   'P 1'
#
loop_
_entity.id
_entity.type
_entity.pdbx_description
1 polymer ?
#
loop_
_entity_poly.entity_id
_entity_poly.type
_entity_poly.pdbx_seq_one_letter_code
_entity_poly.pdbx_strand_id
1 'polypeptide(L)'
;MVLVCNGPSLNQTDFAPIRGEICMGLNKIYLGFKRFRFYPRYYLAINRRVIEQGADEIRRLACIRFLRDLEGCNPLPESALTYLLHSRPEQRFHENLCEGFFEGFTVTFAALQIAFFMGFSEVVIVGMDHRYAYKGLPNEAHKLVGADPNHFDPSYFSGHTWDNPDLQNSERYYSMARESYEAAGRRIIDCTVDGACAVFEKGRLEEVLR
;
A
#
# COMPACT_ATOMS: atom_id res chain seq x y z
N MET A 1 7.08 11.54 3.07
CA MET A 1 5.88 11.06 2.34
C MET A 1 5.05 10.21 3.28
N VAL A 2 3.73 10.30 3.22
CA VAL A 2 2.82 9.43 3.98
C VAL A 2 2.28 8.31 3.09
N LEU A 3 2.49 7.05 3.46
CA LEU A 3 1.85 5.90 2.85
C LEU A 3 0.54 5.60 3.61
N VAL A 4 -0.58 5.67 2.89
CA VAL A 4 -1.90 5.36 3.43
C VAL A 4 -2.29 3.96 2.95
N CYS A 5 -2.16 2.99 3.86
CA CYS A 5 -2.49 1.58 3.63
C CYS A 5 -4.02 1.37 3.67
N ASN A 6 -4.50 0.22 4.15
CA ASN A 6 -5.93 -0.13 4.03
C ASN A 6 -6.52 -0.83 5.27
N GLY A 7 -5.79 -0.90 6.39
CA GLY A 7 -6.24 -1.63 7.57
C GLY A 7 -7.30 -0.87 8.39
N PRO A 8 -8.04 -1.57 9.27
CA PRO A 8 -9.14 -1.00 10.05
C PRO A 8 -8.80 0.23 10.89
N SER A 9 -7.56 0.35 11.37
CA SER A 9 -7.06 1.48 12.17
C SER A 9 -7.20 2.84 11.49
N LEU A 10 -7.36 2.90 10.16
CA LEU A 10 -7.67 4.16 9.46
C LEU A 10 -8.97 4.79 9.97
N ASN A 11 -9.94 4.00 10.44
CA ASN A 11 -11.17 4.53 11.05
C ASN A 11 -10.96 5.24 12.39
N GLN A 12 -9.79 5.07 13.01
CA GLN A 12 -9.40 5.66 14.29
C GLN A 12 -8.27 6.70 14.11
N THR A 13 -7.73 6.84 12.90
CA THR A 13 -6.61 7.73 12.60
C THR A 13 -7.13 9.16 12.39
N ASP A 14 -6.51 10.15 13.03
CA ASP A 14 -6.75 11.55 12.68
C ASP A 14 -6.01 11.90 11.38
N PHE A 15 -6.78 12.20 10.32
CA PHE A 15 -6.22 12.58 9.02
C PHE A 15 -5.84 14.06 8.93
N ALA A 16 -6.12 14.89 9.94
CA ALA A 16 -5.79 16.32 9.90
C ALA A 16 -4.30 16.58 9.59
N PRO A 17 -3.32 15.90 10.22
CA PRO A 17 -1.90 16.07 9.89
C PRO A 17 -1.53 15.61 8.47
N ILE A 18 -2.22 14.60 7.95
CA ILE A 18 -1.93 13.98 6.65
C ILE A 18 -2.32 14.90 5.48
N ARG A 19 -3.34 15.75 5.65
CA ARG A 19 -3.88 16.58 4.55
C ARG A 19 -2.89 17.58 3.95
N GLY A 20 -1.87 17.99 4.70
CA GLY A 20 -0.80 18.88 4.22
C GLY A 20 0.34 18.15 3.51
N GLU A 21 0.39 16.81 3.63
CA GLU A 21 1.55 16.02 3.25
C GLU A 21 1.46 15.43 1.83
N ILE A 22 2.63 15.12 1.27
CA ILE A 22 2.69 14.29 0.08
C ILE A 22 2.32 12.86 0.47
N CYS A 23 1.15 12.42 0.01
CA CYS A 23 0.62 11.10 0.31
C CYS A 23 0.60 10.17 -0.91
N MET A 24 0.85 8.88 -0.67
CA MET A 24 0.56 7.79 -1.59
C MET A 24 -0.52 6.89 -0.99
N GLY A 25 -1.65 6.78 -1.68
CA GLY A 25 -2.74 5.90 -1.30
C GLY A 25 -2.64 4.53 -1.98
N LEU A 26 -2.89 3.44 -1.24
CA LEU A 26 -2.68 2.08 -1.73
C LEU A 26 -4.01 1.36 -2.04
N ASN A 27 -4.06 0.56 -3.10
CA ASN A 27 -5.19 -0.33 -3.45
C ASN A 27 -6.57 0.34 -3.34
N LYS A 28 -7.58 -0.20 -2.63
CA LYS A 28 -8.94 0.39 -2.63
C LYS A 28 -9.12 1.54 -1.64
N ILE A 29 -8.05 2.25 -1.31
CA ILE A 29 -8.12 3.44 -0.43
C ILE A 29 -9.08 4.53 -0.93
N TYR A 30 -9.41 4.54 -2.22
CA TYR A 30 -10.41 5.45 -2.79
C TYR A 30 -11.79 5.33 -2.13
N LEU A 31 -12.12 4.18 -1.53
CA LEU A 31 -13.33 3.99 -0.72
C LEU A 31 -13.35 4.92 0.52
N GLY A 32 -12.18 5.36 0.97
CA GLY A 32 -12.00 6.18 2.17
C GLY A 32 -11.97 7.69 1.92
N PHE A 33 -11.77 8.16 0.69
CA PHE A 33 -11.47 9.57 0.41
C PHE A 33 -12.49 10.56 0.98
N LYS A 34 -13.80 10.28 0.80
CA LYS A 34 -14.86 11.13 1.34
C LYS A 34 -14.94 11.07 2.86
N ARG A 35 -14.83 9.87 3.45
CA ARG A 35 -14.92 9.65 4.91
C ARG A 35 -13.79 10.36 5.65
N PHE A 36 -12.56 10.19 5.17
CA PHE A 36 -11.35 10.71 5.81
C PHE A 36 -11.00 12.14 5.37
N ARG A 37 -11.68 12.65 4.33
CA ARG A 37 -11.47 13.97 3.71
C ARG A 37 -10.01 14.15 3.31
N PHE A 38 -9.47 13.19 2.59
CA PHE A 38 -8.12 13.24 2.04
C PHE A 38 -8.11 12.78 0.57
N TYR A 39 -7.14 13.26 -0.19
CA TYR A 39 -6.90 12.84 -1.57
C TYR A 39 -5.39 12.75 -1.81
N PRO A 40 -4.85 11.62 -2.27
CA PRO A 40 -3.40 11.45 -2.36
C PRO A 40 -2.84 12.10 -3.63
N ARG A 41 -1.55 12.47 -3.58
CA ARG A 41 -0.81 12.93 -4.76
C ARG A 41 -0.41 11.77 -5.66
N TYR A 42 -0.18 10.60 -5.08
CA TYR A 42 0.17 9.37 -5.77
C TYR A 42 -0.76 8.23 -5.37
N TYR A 43 -0.99 7.30 -6.28
CA TYR A 43 -1.76 6.09 -6.03
C TYR A 43 -0.96 4.88 -6.46
N LEU A 44 -1.06 3.78 -5.71
CA LEU A 44 -0.46 2.50 -6.08
C LEU A 44 -1.45 1.36 -5.93
N ALA A 45 -1.57 0.53 -6.97
CA ALA A 45 -2.20 -0.78 -6.84
C ALA A 45 -1.34 -1.86 -7.51
N ILE A 46 -1.07 -2.94 -6.78
CA ILE A 46 -0.28 -4.07 -7.30
C ILE A 46 -1.08 -5.36 -7.40
N ASN A 47 -2.07 -5.55 -6.51
CA ASN A 47 -2.85 -6.77 -6.51
C ASN A 47 -3.75 -6.80 -7.76
N ARG A 48 -3.56 -7.83 -8.59
CA ARG A 48 -4.32 -8.03 -9.83
C ARG A 48 -5.83 -7.91 -9.63
N ARG A 49 -6.38 -8.54 -8.59
CA ARG A 49 -7.82 -8.51 -8.29
C ARG A 49 -8.29 -7.12 -7.94
N VAL A 50 -7.51 -6.36 -7.18
CA VAL A 50 -7.84 -4.96 -6.85
C VAL A 50 -7.88 -4.11 -8.11
N ILE A 51 -6.90 -4.27 -9.00
CA ILE A 51 -6.82 -3.54 -10.27
C ILE A 51 -8.03 -3.89 -11.16
N GLU A 52 -8.32 -5.18 -11.34
CA GLU A 52 -9.43 -5.65 -12.16
C GLU A 52 -10.80 -5.25 -11.60
N GLN A 53 -11.03 -5.45 -10.29
CA GLN A 53 -12.31 -5.12 -9.63
C GLN A 53 -12.54 -3.61 -9.51
N GLY A 54 -11.46 -2.84 -9.38
CA GLY A 54 -11.51 -1.39 -9.12
C GLY A 54 -11.27 -0.53 -10.37
N ALA A 55 -11.18 -1.12 -11.56
CA ALA A 55 -10.69 -0.44 -12.76
C ALA A 55 -11.39 0.90 -13.05
N ASP A 56 -12.72 0.94 -12.94
CA ASP A 56 -13.49 2.16 -13.21
C ASP A 56 -13.25 3.24 -12.16
N GLU A 57 -13.12 2.89 -10.89
CA GLU A 57 -12.79 3.85 -9.82
C GLU A 57 -11.35 4.36 -9.95
N ILE A 58 -10.40 3.46 -10.25
CA ILE A 58 -9.00 3.81 -10.47
C ILE A 58 -8.87 4.77 -11.67
N ARG A 59 -9.65 4.56 -12.73
CA ARG A 59 -9.65 5.41 -13.93
C ARG A 59 -10.10 6.84 -13.64
N ARG A 60 -11.04 7.01 -12.69
CA ARG A 60 -11.57 8.33 -12.30
C ARG A 60 -10.63 9.13 -11.39
N LEU A 61 -9.54 8.53 -10.93
CA LEU A 61 -8.56 9.25 -10.13
C LEU A 61 -7.92 10.38 -10.95
N ALA A 62 -7.63 11.50 -10.30
CA ALA A 62 -6.98 12.69 -10.86
C ALA A 62 -5.53 12.86 -10.35
N CYS A 63 -4.97 11.83 -9.71
CA CYS A 63 -3.58 11.77 -9.25
C CYS A 63 -2.72 10.89 -10.16
N ILE A 64 -1.40 10.98 -10.03
CA ILE A 64 -0.47 10.03 -10.66
C ILE A 64 -0.71 8.65 -10.04
N ARG A 65 -0.81 7.61 -10.88
CA ARG A 65 -1.01 6.23 -10.45
C ARG A 65 0.05 5.31 -11.02
N PHE A 66 0.57 4.48 -10.13
CA PHE A 66 1.43 3.35 -10.43
C PHE A 66 0.59 2.09 -10.33
N LEU A 67 0.53 1.28 -11.38
CA LEU A 67 -0.20 0.02 -11.37
C LEU A 67 0.76 -1.11 -11.72
N ARG A 68 0.61 -2.28 -11.12
CA ARG A 68 1.35 -3.45 -11.61
C ARG A 68 0.95 -3.72 -13.07
N ASP A 69 1.95 -3.91 -13.92
CA ASP A 69 1.74 -4.41 -15.28
C ASP A 69 1.23 -5.85 -15.24
N LEU A 70 0.06 -6.09 -15.83
CA LEU A 70 -0.60 -7.39 -15.97
C LEU A 70 -0.36 -8.04 -17.34
N GLU A 71 0.71 -7.65 -18.04
CA GLU A 71 1.21 -8.30 -19.26
C GLU A 71 0.12 -8.49 -20.33
N GLY A 72 -0.42 -7.37 -20.82
CA GLY A 72 -1.45 -7.36 -21.87
C GLY A 72 -2.89 -7.53 -21.36
N CYS A 73 -3.08 -7.81 -20.07
CA CYS A 73 -4.41 -7.88 -19.43
C CYS A 73 -4.76 -6.61 -18.61
N ASN A 74 -4.05 -5.49 -18.84
CA ASN A 74 -4.25 -4.27 -18.07
C ASN A 74 -5.61 -3.62 -18.37
N PRO A 75 -6.51 -3.45 -17.38
CA PRO A 75 -7.79 -2.78 -17.60
C PRO A 75 -7.65 -1.26 -17.80
N LEU A 76 -6.48 -0.71 -17.46
CA LEU A 76 -6.09 0.68 -17.72
C LEU A 76 -4.75 0.69 -18.47
N PRO A 77 -4.69 1.28 -19.68
CA PRO A 77 -3.42 1.47 -20.38
C PRO A 77 -2.58 2.57 -19.71
N GLU A 78 -1.30 2.63 -20.09
CA GLU A 78 -0.45 3.76 -19.75
C GLU A 78 -1.02 5.09 -20.27
N SER A 79 -0.75 6.15 -19.52
CA SER A 79 -1.11 7.52 -19.88
C SER A 79 -0.22 8.51 -19.15
N ALA A 80 -0.40 9.80 -19.40
CA ALA A 80 0.30 10.86 -18.66
C ALA A 80 0.11 10.78 -17.13
N LEU A 81 -0.95 10.11 -16.66
CA LEU A 81 -1.19 9.89 -15.22
C LEU A 81 -1.04 8.43 -14.79
N THR A 82 -0.90 7.47 -15.70
CA THR A 82 -0.86 6.04 -15.39
C THR A 82 0.45 5.43 -15.86
N TYR A 83 1.23 4.92 -14.91
CA TYR A 83 2.50 4.23 -15.15
C TYR A 83 2.35 2.75 -14.80
N LEU A 84 2.69 1.86 -15.73
CA LEU A 84 2.68 0.43 -15.48
C LEU A 84 4.06 -0.02 -14.97
N LEU A 85 4.07 -0.68 -13.81
CA LEU A 85 5.27 -1.18 -13.16
C LEU A 85 5.45 -2.66 -13.48
N HIS A 86 6.54 -2.98 -14.18
CA HIS A 86 6.89 -4.35 -14.51
C HIS A 86 7.51 -5.06 -13.30
N SER A 87 6.84 -6.09 -12.80
CA SER A 87 7.29 -6.90 -11.66
C SER A 87 8.43 -7.82 -12.08
N ARG A 88 9.48 -7.86 -11.26
CA ARG A 88 10.73 -8.56 -11.51
C ARG A 88 10.85 -9.77 -10.59
N PRO A 89 11.36 -10.93 -11.06
CA PRO A 89 11.50 -12.13 -10.23
C PRO A 89 12.57 -11.98 -9.13
N GLU A 90 13.47 -11.00 -9.26
CA GLU A 90 14.52 -10.72 -8.28
C GLU A 90 13.91 -10.24 -6.95
N GLN A 91 13.85 -11.14 -5.96
CA GLN A 91 13.31 -10.93 -4.62
C GLN A 91 14.23 -10.03 -3.76
N ARG A 92 14.45 -8.80 -4.19
CA ARG A 92 15.27 -7.79 -3.53
C ARG A 92 14.54 -6.45 -3.46
N PHE A 93 15.05 -5.55 -2.63
CA PHE A 93 14.67 -4.15 -2.66
C PHE A 93 15.32 -3.48 -3.89
N HIS A 94 14.51 -2.92 -4.78
CA HIS A 94 15.00 -2.17 -5.94
C HIS A 94 15.02 -0.68 -5.62
N GLU A 95 16.21 -0.13 -5.48
CA GLU A 95 16.43 1.31 -5.27
C GLU A 95 16.17 2.15 -6.53
N ASN A 96 16.40 1.54 -7.70
CA ASN A 96 16.20 2.15 -9.02
C ASN A 96 15.05 1.45 -9.76
N LEU A 97 13.89 2.11 -9.86
CA LEU A 97 12.72 1.54 -10.54
C LEU A 97 12.90 1.41 -12.05
N CYS A 98 13.88 2.09 -12.65
CA CYS A 98 14.21 1.89 -14.06
C CYS A 98 14.84 0.51 -14.33
N GLU A 99 15.43 -0.12 -13.32
CA GLU A 99 16.05 -1.44 -13.42
C GLU A 99 15.10 -2.57 -13.03
N GLY A 100 14.09 -2.27 -12.21
CA GLY A 100 13.18 -3.28 -11.74
C GLY A 100 12.33 -2.86 -10.56
N PHE A 101 11.36 -3.70 -10.25
CA PHE A 101 10.42 -3.52 -9.15
C PHE A 101 10.00 -4.89 -8.63
N PHE A 102 9.92 -5.06 -7.31
CA PHE A 102 9.45 -6.31 -6.72
C PHE A 102 8.28 -6.07 -5.77
N GLU A 103 7.20 -6.84 -5.90
CA GLU A 103 5.97 -6.62 -5.13
C GLU A 103 6.10 -6.95 -3.63
N GLY A 104 7.01 -7.85 -3.24
CA GLY A 104 7.28 -8.16 -1.84
C GLY A 104 6.11 -8.72 -1.03
N PHE A 105 5.13 -9.34 -1.68
CA PHE A 105 3.93 -9.94 -1.05
C PHE A 105 3.04 -8.92 -0.30
N THR A 106 3.32 -7.63 -0.41
CA THR A 106 2.51 -6.55 0.18
C THR A 106 2.66 -5.26 -0.62
N VAL A 107 1.53 -4.59 -0.88
CA VAL A 107 1.50 -3.30 -1.59
C VAL A 107 2.32 -2.22 -0.88
N THR A 108 2.51 -2.34 0.43
CA THR A 108 3.32 -1.39 1.19
C THR A 108 4.81 -1.52 0.86
N PHE A 109 5.33 -2.74 0.64
CA PHE A 109 6.74 -2.92 0.24
C PHE A 109 7.02 -2.34 -1.15
N ALA A 110 6.07 -2.54 -2.06
CA ALA A 110 6.08 -1.89 -3.37
C ALA A 110 6.10 -0.35 -3.26
N ALA A 111 5.24 0.21 -2.42
CA ALA A 111 5.19 1.66 -2.19
C ALA A 111 6.49 2.21 -1.60
N LEU A 112 7.15 1.45 -0.72
CA LEU A 112 8.44 1.83 -0.14
C LEU A 112 9.55 1.93 -1.18
N GLN A 113 9.58 1.05 -2.20
CA GLN A 113 10.53 1.17 -3.31
C GLN A 113 10.27 2.42 -4.15
N ILE A 114 9.00 2.71 -4.45
CA ILE A 114 8.64 3.93 -5.20
C ILE A 114 9.01 5.19 -4.43
N ALA A 115 8.68 5.26 -3.14
CA ALA A 115 9.07 6.38 -2.30
C ALA A 115 10.60 6.56 -2.23
N PHE A 116 11.35 5.45 -2.15
CA PHE A 116 12.80 5.48 -2.14
C PHE A 116 13.37 6.02 -3.46
N PHE A 117 12.91 5.48 -4.59
CA PHE A 117 13.34 5.92 -5.91
C PHE A 117 13.03 7.40 -6.18
N MET A 118 11.90 7.88 -5.69
CA MET A 118 11.51 9.30 -5.77
C MET A 118 12.33 10.22 -4.84
N GLY A 119 13.22 9.67 -4.02
CA GLY A 119 14.13 10.44 -3.18
C GLY A 119 13.56 10.85 -1.82
N PHE A 120 12.46 10.26 -1.35
CA PHE A 120 11.96 10.53 0.00
C PHE A 120 12.93 9.95 1.04
N SER A 121 13.45 10.81 1.91
CA SER A 121 14.32 10.44 3.04
C SER A 121 13.55 9.97 4.25
N GLU A 122 12.27 10.33 4.37
CA GLU A 122 11.38 9.93 5.44
C GLU A 122 10.04 9.48 4.89
N VAL A 123 9.63 8.28 5.29
CA VAL A 123 8.35 7.68 4.96
C VAL A 123 7.57 7.35 6.23
N VAL A 124 6.37 7.87 6.33
CA VAL A 124 5.44 7.63 7.44
C VAL A 124 4.35 6.68 6.95
N ILE A 125 4.05 5.63 7.71
CA ILE A 125 3.03 4.63 7.38
C ILE A 125 1.84 4.80 8.31
N VAL A 126 0.63 4.73 7.77
CA VAL A 126 -0.62 4.65 8.52
C VAL A 126 -1.54 3.59 7.92
N GLY A 127 -2.33 2.91 8.76
CA GLY A 127 -3.25 1.87 8.32
C GLY A 127 -2.61 0.52 8.00
N MET A 128 -1.40 0.26 8.49
CA MET A 128 -0.70 -1.03 8.34
C MET A 128 -0.93 -1.90 9.57
N ASP A 129 -2.19 -2.25 9.83
CA ASP A 129 -2.61 -2.95 11.05
C ASP A 129 -1.89 -4.28 11.26
N HIS A 130 -1.51 -4.94 10.16
CA HIS A 130 -0.78 -6.21 10.14
C HIS A 130 -1.47 -7.32 10.97
N ARG A 131 -2.82 -7.26 11.02
CA ARG A 131 -3.70 -8.27 11.61
C ARG A 131 -4.77 -8.62 10.61
N TYR A 132 -5.01 -9.92 10.42
CA TYR A 132 -6.02 -10.42 9.50
C TYR A 132 -6.75 -11.62 10.13
N ALA A 133 -8.07 -11.65 10.00
CA ALA A 133 -8.91 -12.81 10.23
C ALA A 133 -9.04 -13.59 8.91
N TYR A 134 -8.38 -14.75 8.83
CA TYR A 134 -8.42 -15.64 7.67
C TYR A 134 -8.21 -17.11 8.06
N LYS A 135 -8.49 -18.02 7.13
CA LYS A 135 -8.24 -19.47 7.24
C LYS A 135 -7.62 -19.97 5.93
N GLY A 136 -6.84 -21.04 6.01
CA GLY A 136 -6.17 -21.62 4.85
C GLY A 136 -4.71 -21.18 4.73
N LEU A 137 -4.12 -21.41 3.55
CA LEU A 137 -2.71 -21.15 3.29
C LEU A 137 -2.47 -19.67 2.92
N PRO A 138 -1.26 -19.14 3.12
CA PRO A 138 -0.86 -17.84 2.60
C PRO A 138 -1.06 -17.74 1.08
N ASN A 139 -1.52 -16.59 0.59
CA ASN A 139 -1.84 -16.31 -0.81
C ASN A 139 -2.93 -17.22 -1.44
N GLU A 140 -3.61 -18.05 -0.65
CA GLU A 140 -4.73 -18.84 -1.12
C GLU A 140 -5.94 -17.93 -1.42
N ALA A 141 -6.58 -18.18 -2.57
CA ALA A 141 -7.69 -17.39 -3.06
C ALA A 141 -9.02 -17.86 -2.49
N HIS A 142 -9.80 -16.95 -1.91
CA HIS A 142 -11.12 -17.24 -1.34
C HIS A 142 -12.14 -16.19 -1.73
N LYS A 143 -13.40 -16.60 -1.94
CA LYS A 143 -14.50 -15.64 -2.09
C LYS A 143 -14.96 -15.18 -0.70
N LEU A 144 -14.89 -13.88 -0.45
CA LEU A 144 -15.38 -13.32 0.81
C LEU A 144 -16.89 -13.09 0.72
N VAL A 145 -17.63 -13.74 1.63
CA VAL A 145 -19.08 -13.58 1.78
C VAL A 145 -19.36 -12.79 3.04
N GLY A 146 -20.11 -11.69 2.93
CA GLY A 146 -20.35 -10.76 4.04
C GLY A 146 -19.35 -9.61 4.09
N ALA A 147 -19.33 -8.91 5.22
CA ALA A 147 -18.46 -7.75 5.42
C ALA A 147 -16.98 -8.15 5.53
N ASP A 148 -16.09 -7.30 5.02
CA ASP A 148 -14.64 -7.43 5.17
C ASP A 148 -14.17 -6.91 6.53
N PRO A 149 -13.65 -7.77 7.42
CA PRO A 149 -13.15 -7.35 8.74
C PRO A 149 -11.68 -6.89 8.69
N ASN A 150 -10.98 -7.11 7.57
CA ASN A 150 -9.53 -6.95 7.46
C ASN A 150 -9.12 -5.60 6.88
N HIS A 151 -10.08 -4.81 6.41
CA HIS A 151 -9.86 -3.51 5.82
C HIS A 151 -10.75 -2.45 6.45
N PHE A 152 -10.39 -1.17 6.27
CA PHE A 152 -11.14 -0.04 6.83
C PHE A 152 -12.58 0.09 6.32
N ASP A 153 -12.89 -0.52 5.17
CA ASP A 153 -14.21 -0.50 4.59
C ASP A 153 -14.83 -1.91 4.52
N PRO A 154 -16.02 -2.14 5.08
CA PRO A 154 -16.64 -3.47 5.06
C PRO A 154 -16.99 -3.95 3.65
N SER A 155 -17.06 -3.08 2.65
CA SER A 155 -17.31 -3.48 1.25
C SER A 155 -16.02 -3.82 0.48
N TYR A 156 -14.84 -3.75 1.10
CA TYR A 156 -13.55 -3.77 0.40
C TYR A 156 -13.37 -5.02 -0.48
N PHE A 157 -13.53 -6.22 0.08
CA PHE A 157 -13.61 -7.47 -0.68
C PHE A 157 -14.98 -8.17 -0.59
N SER A 158 -16.00 -7.52 -0.03
CA SER A 158 -17.33 -8.12 0.13
C SER A 158 -17.92 -8.58 -1.21
N GLY A 159 -18.26 -9.87 -1.31
CA GLY A 159 -18.79 -10.47 -2.54
C GLY A 159 -17.72 -10.76 -3.61
N HIS A 160 -16.46 -10.43 -3.36
CA HIS A 160 -15.34 -10.58 -4.27
C HIS A 160 -14.36 -11.65 -3.80
N THR A 161 -13.51 -12.11 -4.72
CA THR A 161 -12.37 -12.96 -4.36
C THR A 161 -11.22 -12.09 -3.86
N TRP A 162 -10.56 -12.56 -2.80
CA TRP A 162 -9.34 -11.99 -2.23
C TRP A 162 -8.34 -13.12 -1.97
N ASP A 163 -7.07 -12.75 -1.78
CA ASP A 163 -6.00 -13.69 -1.49
C ASP A 163 -5.58 -13.53 -0.02
N ASN A 164 -5.40 -14.65 0.69
CA ASN A 164 -4.97 -14.64 2.08
C ASN A 164 -3.62 -13.91 2.24
N PRO A 165 -3.41 -13.19 3.36
CA PRO A 165 -2.15 -12.50 3.60
C PRO A 165 -1.00 -13.49 3.84
N ASP A 166 0.19 -13.07 3.46
CA ASP A 166 1.44 -13.76 3.78
C ASP A 166 2.28 -12.90 4.72
N LEU A 167 1.95 -12.96 6.01
CA LEU A 167 2.56 -12.08 7.02
C LEU A 167 4.05 -12.37 7.22
N GLN A 168 4.46 -13.64 7.11
CA GLN A 168 5.86 -14.02 7.26
C GLN A 168 6.71 -13.44 6.13
N ASN A 169 6.28 -13.57 4.87
CA ASN A 169 7.00 -12.94 3.77
C ASN A 169 6.89 -11.41 3.84
N SER A 170 5.73 -10.86 4.23
CA SER A 170 5.57 -9.41 4.41
C SER A 170 6.61 -8.85 5.39
N GLU A 171 6.81 -9.48 6.54
CA GLU A 171 7.80 -9.05 7.53
C GLU A 171 9.24 -9.18 7.03
N ARG A 172 9.54 -10.26 6.30
CA ARG A 172 10.85 -10.45 5.66
C ARG A 172 11.16 -9.30 4.70
N TYR A 173 10.22 -8.93 3.85
CA TYR A 173 10.44 -7.84 2.88
C TYR A 173 10.38 -6.46 3.53
N TYR A 174 9.55 -6.24 4.55
CA TYR A 174 9.63 -5.02 5.36
C TYR A 174 11.00 -4.85 6.01
N SER A 175 11.60 -5.93 6.52
CA SER A 175 12.93 -5.89 7.14
C SER A 175 13.98 -5.48 6.11
N MET A 176 13.91 -6.06 4.91
CA MET A 176 14.76 -5.68 3.79
C MET A 176 14.59 -4.21 3.38
N ALA A 177 13.35 -3.70 3.31
CA ALA A 177 13.11 -2.29 3.01
C ALA A 177 13.69 -1.38 4.10
N ARG A 178 13.51 -1.72 5.38
CA ARG A 178 14.10 -0.98 6.50
C ARG A 178 15.62 -0.91 6.38
N GLU A 179 16.28 -2.03 6.13
CA GLU A 179 17.74 -2.10 5.95
C GLU A 179 18.23 -1.22 4.80
N SER A 180 17.55 -1.24 3.64
CA SER A 180 17.89 -0.35 2.52
C SER A 180 17.69 1.13 2.83
N TYR A 181 16.63 1.49 3.55
CA TYR A 181 16.43 2.87 3.99
C TYR A 181 17.51 3.33 4.97
N GLU A 182 17.78 2.53 6.01
CA GLU A 182 18.80 2.83 7.02
C GLU A 182 20.20 2.96 6.41
N ALA A 183 20.57 2.07 5.48
CA ALA A 183 21.85 2.12 4.78
C ALA A 183 22.02 3.41 3.94
N ALA A 184 20.92 3.98 3.45
CA ALA A 184 20.90 5.23 2.70
C ALA A 184 20.73 6.48 3.59
N GLY A 185 20.75 6.35 4.93
CA GLY A 185 20.51 7.45 5.86
C GLY A 185 19.07 7.97 5.84
N ARG A 186 18.12 7.10 5.49
CA ARG A 186 16.68 7.37 5.38
C ARG A 186 15.93 6.59 6.45
N ARG A 187 14.67 6.95 6.70
CA ARG A 187 13.87 6.32 7.75
C ARG A 187 12.44 5.99 7.32
N ILE A 188 11.92 4.93 7.92
CA ILE A 188 10.52 4.50 7.81
C ILE A 188 9.94 4.48 9.23
N ILE A 189 8.83 5.19 9.43
CA ILE A 189 8.14 5.26 10.72
C ILE A 189 6.72 4.75 10.56
N ASP A 190 6.34 3.77 11.36
CA ASP A 190 4.98 3.27 11.45
C ASP A 190 4.18 4.03 12.52
N CYS A 191 3.28 4.88 12.04
CA CYS A 191 2.32 5.64 12.85
C CYS A 191 0.92 5.01 12.84
N THR A 192 0.80 3.73 12.48
CA THR A 192 -0.47 3.00 12.51
C THR A 192 -0.98 2.88 13.95
N VAL A 193 -2.20 3.38 14.20
CA VAL A 193 -2.89 3.23 15.48
C VAL A 193 -3.02 1.75 15.82
N ASP A 194 -2.45 1.36 16.96
CA ASP A 194 -2.39 -0.02 17.45
C ASP A 194 -1.83 -1.06 16.46
N GLY A 195 -1.03 -0.66 15.47
CA GLY A 195 -0.52 -1.56 14.42
C GLY A 195 0.40 -2.68 14.94
N ALA A 196 0.22 -3.92 14.46
CA ALA A 196 0.94 -5.10 14.95
C ALA A 196 2.34 -5.30 14.33
N CYS A 197 2.67 -4.62 13.23
CA CYS A 197 3.97 -4.79 12.60
C CYS A 197 5.08 -4.28 13.53
N ALA A 198 6.04 -5.13 13.88
CA ALA A 198 7.15 -4.78 14.77
C ALA A 198 8.44 -4.39 14.03
N VAL A 199 8.42 -4.39 12.69
CA VAL A 199 9.63 -4.20 11.88
C VAL A 199 10.12 -2.75 11.91
N PHE A 200 9.22 -1.78 11.82
CA PHE A 200 9.56 -0.37 11.71
C PHE A 200 9.50 0.34 13.07
N GLU A 201 10.26 1.45 13.19
CA GLU A 201 10.15 2.38 14.31
C GLU A 201 8.71 2.86 14.47
N LYS A 202 8.20 2.88 15.70
CA LYS A 202 6.86 3.38 16.01
C LYS A 202 6.89 4.88 16.29
N GLY A 203 5.90 5.60 15.78
CA GLY A 203 5.73 7.02 16.05
C GLY A 203 4.27 7.40 16.27
N ARG A 204 4.05 8.56 16.89
CA ARG A 204 2.74 9.21 16.90
C ARG A 204 2.63 10.16 15.72
N LEU A 205 1.56 10.02 14.94
CA LEU A 205 1.40 10.74 13.68
C LEU A 205 1.55 12.26 13.83
N GLU A 206 0.89 12.82 14.84
CA GLU A 206 0.88 14.23 15.19
C GLU A 206 2.17 14.74 15.84
N GLU A 207 3.11 13.86 16.17
CA GLU A 207 4.47 14.23 16.62
C GLU A 207 5.45 14.18 15.45
N VAL A 208 5.28 13.22 14.54
CA VAL A 208 6.14 13.01 13.38
C VAL A 208 5.87 14.05 12.27
N LEU A 209 4.61 14.40 12.03
CA LEU A 209 4.21 15.33 10.94
C LEU A 209 4.03 16.79 11.41
N ARG A 210 4.79 17.24 12.42
CA ARG A 210 4.73 18.63 12.92
C ARG A 210 5.49 19.63 12.08
#